data_AF-A0A2V5X0J1-F1
#
_entry.id   AF-A0A2V5X0J1-F1
#
_cell.length_a   1.000
_cell.length_b   1.000
_cell.length_c   1.000
_cell.angle_alpha   90.00
_cell.angle_beta   90.00
_cell.angle_gamma   90.00
#
_symmetry.space_group_name_H-M   'P 1'
#
loop_
_entity.id
_entity.type
_entity.pdbx_description
1 polymer ?
#
loop_
_entity_poly.entity_id
_entity_poly.type
_entity_poly.pdbx_seq_one_letter_code
_entity_poly.pdbx_strand_id
1 'polypeptide(L)'
;MKLAVLTLLAALAGGGLFILLALQLRYRVTQRHLQVTLFGLCLRRVKLSDIEHVSKRQANWAEKWYNTLRPAHRVLVVRRRRGWFKDFVITPKNRYVFKTELERAVAGLPTAGGTGKPELERGAATDPRVES
;
A
#
# COMPACT_ATOMS: atom_id res chain seq x y z
N MET A 1 -44.09 -0.50 18.74
CA MET A 1 -43.54 0.76 18.18
C MET A 1 -42.23 1.19 18.84
N LYS A 2 -42.14 1.32 20.17
CA LYS A 2 -40.91 1.76 20.88
C LYS A 2 -39.66 0.94 20.55
N LEU A 3 -39.77 -0.40 20.51
CA LEU A 3 -38.64 -1.28 20.16
C LEU A 3 -38.14 -1.06 18.72
N ALA A 4 -39.02 -0.86 17.75
CA ALA A 4 -38.63 -0.58 16.36
C ALA A 4 -37.95 0.79 16.21
N VAL A 5 -38.37 1.78 17.01
CA VAL A 5 -37.72 3.10 17.04
C VAL A 5 -36.33 3.01 17.68
N LEU A 6 -36.19 2.23 18.76
CA LEU A 6 -34.89 2.01 19.40
C LEU A 6 -33.90 1.24 18.51
N THR A 7 -34.36 0.21 17.80
CA THR A 7 -33.51 -0.52 16.85
C THR A 7 -33.08 0.34 15.67
N LEU A 8 -33.99 1.18 15.14
CA LEU A 8 -33.66 2.13 14.07
C LEU A 8 -32.63 3.16 14.55
N LEU A 9 -32.82 3.73 15.74
CA LEU A 9 -31.87 4.68 16.33
C LEU A 9 -30.50 4.04 16.57
N ALA A 10 -30.46 2.81 17.09
CA ALA A 10 -29.21 2.07 17.28
C ALA A 10 -28.51 1.78 15.96
N ALA A 11 -29.25 1.41 14.91
CA ALA A 11 -28.70 1.19 13.58
C ALA A 11 -28.15 2.47 12.96
N LEU A 12 -28.85 3.59 13.11
CA LEU A 12 -28.38 4.91 12.64
C LEU A 12 -27.14 5.38 13.41
N ALA A 13 -27.13 5.24 14.74
CA ALA A 13 -25.99 5.58 15.57
C ALA A 13 -24.77 4.70 15.25
N GLY A 14 -24.98 3.38 15.11
CA GLY A 14 -23.94 2.43 14.73
C GLY A 14 -23.40 2.70 13.33
N GLY A 15 -24.27 2.96 12.35
CA GLY A 15 -23.88 3.32 10.99
C GLY A 15 -23.13 4.64 10.94
N GLY A 16 -23.60 5.66 11.66
CA GLY A 16 -22.92 6.95 11.79
C GLY A 16 -21.54 6.82 12.42
N LEU A 17 -21.43 6.05 13.52
CA LEU A 17 -20.15 5.75 14.15
C LEU A 17 -19.21 5.03 13.18
N PHE A 18 -19.70 4.03 12.46
CA PHE A 18 -18.91 3.29 11.48
C PHE A 18 -18.37 4.21 10.37
N ILE A 19 -19.19 5.13 9.86
CA ILE A 19 -18.77 6.14 8.88
C ILE A 19 -17.69 7.04 9.48
N LEU A 20 -17.87 7.53 10.71
CA LEU A 20 -16.88 8.37 11.39
C LEU A 20 -15.55 7.63 11.58
N LEU A 21 -15.57 6.35 11.94
CA LEU A 21 -14.37 5.52 12.05
C LEU A 21 -13.69 5.36 10.68
N ALA A 22 -14.44 5.07 9.62
CA ALA A 22 -13.89 4.96 8.28
C ALA A 22 -13.23 6.27 7.82
N LEU A 23 -13.79 7.43 8.17
CA LEU A 23 -13.24 8.77 7.89
C LEU A 23 -11.98 9.13 8.71
N GLN A 24 -11.61 8.32 9.69
CA GLN A 24 -10.39 8.50 10.50
C GLN A 24 -9.26 7.56 10.09
N LEU A 25 -9.44 6.77 9.03
CA LEU A 25 -8.40 5.90 8.51
C LEU A 25 -7.17 6.70 8.07
N ARG A 26 -6.00 6.27 8.51
CA ARG A 26 -4.71 6.85 8.13
C ARG A 26 -3.89 5.81 7.38
N TYR A 27 -3.29 6.24 6.29
CA TYR A 27 -2.41 5.40 5.48
C TYR A 27 -0.97 5.80 5.76
N ARG A 28 -0.11 4.82 6.05
CA ARG A 28 1.30 5.05 6.31
C ARG A 28 2.14 4.11 5.46
N VAL A 29 3.07 4.65 4.70
CA VAL A 29 4.09 3.87 4.01
C VAL A 29 5.27 3.71 4.97
N THR A 30 5.66 2.46 5.22
CA THR A 30 6.86 2.09 5.99
C THR A 30 7.87 1.46 5.02
N GLN A 31 9.13 1.29 5.43
CA GLN A 31 10.18 0.70 4.59
C GLN A 31 9.84 -0.65 3.93
N ARG A 32 8.95 -1.46 4.52
CA ARG A 32 8.58 -2.79 4.00
C ARG A 32 7.09 -2.99 3.79
N HIS A 33 6.25 -2.11 4.32
CA HIS A 33 4.80 -2.32 4.35
C HIS A 33 4.02 -1.02 4.13
N LEU A 34 2.94 -1.11 3.37
CA LEU A 34 1.84 -0.15 3.36
C LEU A 34 0.87 -0.54 4.48
N GLN A 35 0.64 0.36 5.43
CA GLN A 35 -0.21 0.13 6.59
C GLN A 35 -1.46 1.01 6.53
N VAL A 36 -2.60 0.40 6.83
CA VAL A 36 -3.86 1.10 7.12
C VAL A 36 -4.04 1.08 8.63
N THR A 37 -4.13 2.27 9.21
CA THR A 37 -4.21 2.47 10.66
C THR A 37 -5.47 3.25 11.02
N LEU A 38 -6.06 2.96 12.17
CA LEU A 38 -7.20 3.67 12.73
C LEU A 38 -6.88 3.97 14.20
N PHE A 39 -6.85 5.25 14.58
CA PHE A 39 -6.47 5.68 15.94
C PHE A 39 -5.19 5.01 16.49
N GLY A 40 -4.21 4.74 15.63
CA GLY A 40 -2.95 4.07 16.01
C GLY A 40 -2.97 2.54 15.93
N LEU A 41 -4.14 1.91 15.84
CA LEU A 41 -4.25 0.47 15.59
C LEU A 41 -4.01 0.16 14.11
N CYS A 42 -3.12 -0.80 13.83
CA CYS A 42 -2.89 -1.32 12.49
C CYS A 42 -4.02 -2.29 12.10
N LEU A 43 -4.96 -1.85 11.26
CA LEU A 43 -6.04 -2.71 10.76
C LEU A 43 -5.57 -3.64 9.64
N ARG A 44 -4.71 -3.13 8.74
CA ARG A 44 -4.27 -3.87 7.56
C ARG A 44 -2.82 -3.54 7.21
N ARG A 45 -2.07 -4.55 6.78
CA ARG A 45 -0.70 -4.42 6.28
C ARG A 45 -0.57 -5.10 4.92
N VAL A 46 0.00 -4.40 3.95
CA VAL A 46 0.33 -4.90 2.61
C VAL A 46 1.84 -4.83 2.45
N LYS A 47 2.49 -5.94 2.10
CA LYS A 47 3.95 -5.96 1.87
C LYS A 47 4.26 -5.17 0.59
N LEU A 48 5.26 -4.30 0.65
CA LEU A 48 5.67 -3.52 -0.53
C LEU A 48 6.23 -4.43 -1.64
N SER A 49 6.88 -5.55 -1.29
CA SER A 49 7.38 -6.54 -2.26
C SER A 49 6.28 -7.29 -3.01
N ASP A 50 5.06 -7.29 -2.49
CA ASP A 50 3.89 -7.86 -3.13
C ASP A 50 3.21 -6.85 -4.07
N ILE A 51 3.63 -5.59 -4.08
CA ILE A 51 3.06 -4.57 -4.96
C ILE A 51 3.65 -4.74 -6.36
N GLU A 52 2.78 -4.88 -7.35
CA GLU A 52 3.15 -4.99 -8.76
C GLU A 52 3.23 -3.62 -9.41
N HIS A 53 2.14 -2.83 -9.32
CA HIS A 53 2.08 -1.47 -9.82
C HIS A 53 0.97 -0.68 -9.12
N VAL A 54 1.01 0.64 -9.29
CA VAL A 54 0.02 1.56 -8.72
C VAL A 54 -0.74 2.25 -9.85
N SER A 55 -2.06 2.07 -9.88
CA SER A 55 -2.96 2.63 -10.88
C SER A 55 -3.90 3.67 -10.28
N LYS A 56 -4.43 4.53 -11.16
CA LYS A 56 -5.45 5.54 -10.84
C LYS A 56 -6.86 5.09 -11.25
N ARG A 57 -6.97 4.02 -12.06
CA ARG A 57 -8.26 3.53 -12.56
C ARG A 57 -8.98 2.74 -11.47
N GLN A 58 -10.29 2.94 -11.35
CA GLN A 58 -11.11 2.12 -10.46
C GLN A 58 -11.04 0.65 -10.89
N ALA A 59 -10.90 -0.21 -9.89
CA ALA A 59 -10.99 -1.65 -10.04
C ALA A 59 -12.34 -2.13 -9.48
N ASN A 60 -13.06 -2.94 -10.25
CA ASN A 60 -14.35 -3.48 -9.84
C ASN A 60 -14.20 -4.53 -8.74
N TRP A 61 -13.17 -5.38 -8.84
CA TRP A 61 -12.89 -6.45 -7.90
C TRP A 61 -11.67 -6.11 -7.04
N ALA A 62 -11.90 -5.38 -5.96
CA ALA A 62 -10.82 -4.86 -5.13
C ALA A 62 -11.18 -4.79 -3.64
N GLU A 63 -10.17 -4.92 -2.79
CA GLU A 63 -10.27 -4.69 -1.35
C GLU A 63 -10.33 -3.17 -1.11
N LYS A 64 -11.50 -2.65 -0.70
CA LYS A 64 -11.78 -1.22 -0.62
C LYS A 64 -11.59 -0.68 0.80
N TRP A 65 -10.65 0.24 0.98
CA TRP A 65 -10.36 0.93 2.23
C TRP A 65 -10.60 2.43 2.08
N TYR A 66 -11.87 2.82 2.00
CA TYR A 66 -12.25 4.23 1.80
C TYR A 66 -12.20 5.03 3.11
N ASN A 67 -11.62 6.21 2.99
CA ASN A 67 -11.51 7.22 4.05
C ASN A 67 -12.33 8.49 3.68
N THR A 68 -13.25 8.36 2.73
CA THR A 68 -14.03 9.50 2.25
C THR A 68 -15.34 9.04 1.65
N LEU A 69 -16.37 9.87 1.80
CA LEU A 69 -17.67 9.70 1.16
C LEU A 69 -17.64 10.02 -0.34
N ARG A 70 -16.61 10.73 -0.84
CA ARG A 70 -16.45 11.10 -2.26
C ARG A 70 -15.13 10.56 -2.82
N PRO A 71 -15.04 9.26 -3.14
CA PRO A 71 -13.78 8.61 -3.52
C PRO A 71 -13.31 8.98 -4.92
N ALA A 72 -14.19 9.40 -5.84
CA ALA A 72 -13.93 9.49 -7.29
C ALA A 72 -12.59 10.16 -7.67
N HIS A 73 -12.23 11.28 -7.04
CA HIS A 73 -10.99 12.01 -7.38
C HIS A 73 -9.77 11.59 -6.56
N ARG A 74 -9.95 10.80 -5.49
CA ARG A 74 -8.90 10.46 -4.51
C ARG A 74 -8.51 8.98 -4.53
N VAL A 75 -9.14 8.18 -5.38
CA VAL A 75 -8.86 6.75 -5.53
C VAL A 75 -7.44 6.53 -6.02
N LEU A 76 -6.74 5.65 -5.32
CA LEU A 76 -5.48 5.07 -5.72
C LEU A 76 -5.58 3.55 -5.57
N VAL A 77 -5.30 2.82 -6.64
CA VAL A 77 -5.38 1.37 -6.69
C VAL A 77 -3.98 0.80 -6.67
N VAL A 78 -3.68 0.04 -5.62
CA VAL A 78 -2.43 -0.69 -5.46
C VAL A 78 -2.69 -2.11 -5.92
N ARG A 79 -2.08 -2.51 -7.04
CA ARG A 79 -2.20 -3.88 -7.52
C ARG A 79 -1.13 -4.76 -6.87
N ARG A 80 -1.56 -5.91 -6.38
CA ARG A 80 -0.75 -6.92 -5.71
C ARG A 80 -0.48 -8.09 -6.65
N ARG A 81 0.71 -8.67 -6.53
CA ARG A 81 1.16 -9.84 -7.28
C ARG A 81 0.42 -11.10 -6.83
N ARG A 82 0.15 -11.25 -5.53
CA ARG A 82 -0.43 -12.46 -4.93
C ARG A 82 -1.75 -12.18 -4.20
N GLY A 83 -2.63 -13.17 -4.20
CA GLY A 83 -3.93 -13.17 -3.50
C GLY A 83 -5.15 -13.17 -4.44
N TRP A 84 -6.31 -13.51 -3.88
CA TRP A 84 -7.59 -13.50 -4.62
C TRP A 84 -8.07 -12.07 -4.90
N PHE A 85 -7.86 -11.15 -3.96
CA PHE A 85 -8.06 -9.71 -4.17
C PHE A 85 -6.73 -9.06 -4.54
N LYS A 86 -6.46 -9.00 -5.84
CA LYS A 86 -5.23 -8.38 -6.37
C LYS A 86 -5.26 -6.87 -6.22
N ASP A 87 -6.41 -6.25 -6.37
CA ASP A 87 -6.51 -4.80 -6.33
C ASP A 87 -6.84 -4.33 -4.91
N PHE A 88 -6.07 -3.37 -4.40
CA PHE A 88 -6.22 -2.78 -3.07
C PHE A 88 -6.45 -1.29 -3.21
N VAL A 89 -7.66 -0.81 -2.88
CA VAL A 89 -8.06 0.58 -3.11
C VAL A 89 -7.96 1.38 -1.84
N ILE A 90 -7.21 2.48 -1.91
CA ILE A 90 -7.08 3.46 -0.84
C ILE A 90 -7.46 4.85 -1.34
N THR A 91 -7.79 5.74 -0.41
CA THR A 91 -8.20 7.13 -0.73
C THR A 91 -7.41 8.16 0.07
N PRO A 92 -6.07 8.23 -0.14
CA PRO A 92 -5.22 9.19 0.56
C PRO A 92 -5.71 10.63 0.35
N LYS A 93 -5.40 11.51 1.32
CA LYS A 93 -5.73 12.95 1.21
C LYS A 93 -5.06 13.58 0.00
N ASN A 94 -3.77 13.29 -0.20
CA ASN A 94 -3.01 13.73 -1.36
C ASN A 94 -2.58 12.53 -2.20
N ARG A 95 -3.32 12.25 -3.28
CA ARG A 95 -3.08 11.06 -4.12
C ARG A 95 -1.72 11.06 -4.82
N TYR A 96 -1.23 12.23 -5.21
CA TYR A 96 -0.01 12.35 -6.00
C TYR A 96 1.22 12.17 -5.13
N VAL A 97 1.27 12.90 -4.01
CA VAL A 97 2.35 12.77 -3.03
C VAL A 97 2.43 11.35 -2.51
N PHE A 98 1.29 10.76 -2.14
CA PHE A 98 1.26 9.39 -1.62
C PHE A 98 1.67 8.36 -2.67
N LYS A 99 1.24 8.52 -3.93
CA LYS A 99 1.67 7.66 -5.03
C LYS A 99 3.19 7.71 -5.20
N THR A 100 3.77 8.91 -5.26
CA THR A 100 5.21 9.09 -5.42
C THR A 100 5.99 8.52 -4.24
N GLU A 101 5.52 8.72 -3.01
CA GLU A 101 6.11 8.12 -1.81
C GLU A 101 6.07 6.59 -1.87
N LEU A 102 4.94 6.01 -2.26
CA LEU A 102 4.77 4.56 -2.38
C LEU A 102 5.67 3.98 -3.48
N GLU A 103 5.74 4.63 -4.64
CA GLU A 103 6.60 4.21 -5.75
C GLU A 103 8.08 4.27 -5.37
N ARG A 104 8.52 5.33 -4.68
CA ARG A 104 9.88 5.42 -4.13
C ARG A 104 10.18 4.30 -3.14
N ALA A 105 9.23 4.02 -2.24
CA ALA A 105 9.41 2.97 -1.25
C ALA A 105 9.47 1.57 -1.87
N VAL A 106 8.70 1.32 -2.94
CA VAL A 106 8.76 0.06 -3.70
C VAL A 106 10.07 -0.05 -4.48
N ALA A 107 10.52 1.03 -5.13
CA ALA A 107 11.76 1.05 -5.90
C ALA A 107 13.01 0.90 -5.02
N GLY A 108 12.97 1.41 -3.78
CA GLY A 108 14.05 1.29 -2.80
C GLY A 108 14.15 -0.08 -2.11
N LEU A 109 13.28 -1.04 -2.44
CA LEU A 109 13.40 -2.40 -1.90
C LEU A 109 14.60 -3.10 -2.55
N PRO A 110 15.50 -3.74 -1.77
CA PRO A 110 16.47 -4.65 -2.35
C PRO A 110 15.70 -5.74 -3.10
N THR A 111 15.88 -5.77 -4.43
CA THR A 111 15.24 -6.74 -5.30
C THR A 111 15.61 -8.12 -4.78
N ALA A 112 14.65 -8.88 -4.22
CA ALA A 112 14.88 -10.25 -3.73
C ALA A 112 15.14 -11.26 -4.87
N GLY A 113 15.68 -10.79 -5.99
CA GLY A 113 16.13 -11.53 -7.16
C GLY A 113 17.32 -10.85 -7.84
N GLY A 114 18.06 -10.01 -7.11
CA GLY A 114 19.39 -9.57 -7.54
C GLY A 114 20.38 -10.67 -7.23
N THR A 115 20.63 -11.52 -8.21
CA THR A 115 21.88 -12.29 -8.31
C THR A 115 23.03 -11.29 -8.28
N GLY A 116 23.50 -10.96 -7.09
CA GLY A 116 24.81 -10.35 -6.91
C GLY A 116 25.84 -11.42 -7.21
N LYS A 117 26.11 -11.65 -8.49
CA LYS A 117 27.38 -12.26 -8.90
C LYS A 117 28.39 -11.10 -8.93
N PRO A 118 29.42 -11.09 -8.07
CA PRO A 118 30.52 -10.16 -8.22
C PRO A 118 31.38 -10.71 -9.35
N GLU A 119 31.11 -10.30 -10.59
CA GLU A 119 31.98 -10.62 -11.71
C GLU A 119 31.92 -9.49 -12.73
N LEU A 120 32.69 -8.43 -12.48
CA LEU A 120 33.56 -7.83 -13.49
C LEU A 120 34.56 -6.84 -12.85
N GLU A 121 35.41 -7.32 -11.94
CA GLU A 121 36.80 -6.84 -11.89
C GLU A 121 37.69 -8.02 -12.24
N ARG A 122 37.60 -8.41 -13.51
CA ARG A 122 38.60 -9.24 -14.18
C ARG A 122 39.62 -8.26 -14.75
N GLY A 123 40.72 -8.04 -14.04
CA GLY A 123 41.89 -7.38 -14.59
C GLY A 123 42.74 -6.63 -13.56
N ALA A 124 43.44 -7.34 -12.68
CA ALA A 124 44.77 -6.93 -12.15
C ALA A 124 45.30 -7.90 -11.09
N ALA A 125 45.58 -9.14 -11.48
CA ALA A 125 46.57 -10.02 -10.85
C ALA A 125 46.90 -11.04 -11.95
N THR A 126 48.10 -11.22 -12.45
CA THR A 126 49.42 -11.30 -11.82
C THR A 126 50.43 -11.36 -12.98
N ASP A 127 51.60 -10.72 -12.89
CA ASP A 127 52.91 -11.41 -12.92
C ASP A 127 54.07 -10.40 -13.15
N PRO A 128 54.97 -10.24 -12.16
CA PRO A 128 56.25 -9.57 -12.36
C PRO A 128 57.33 -10.61 -12.68
N ARG A 129 57.60 -10.86 -13.96
CA ARG A 129 58.90 -11.37 -14.41
C ARG A 129 59.03 -11.30 -15.93
N VAL A 130 60.10 -10.66 -16.41
CA VAL A 130 61.05 -11.11 -17.47
C VAL A 130 61.80 -9.88 -18.02
N GLU A 131 63.09 -9.85 -17.66
CA GLU A 131 64.30 -9.43 -18.42
C GLU A 131 64.33 -8.15 -19.26
N SER A 132 65.19 -7.20 -18.87
CA SER A 132 66.51 -6.97 -19.51
C SER A 132 67.44 -6.16 -18.61
#